data_AF-A0A5S9LYU2-F1
#
_entry.id   AF-A0A5S9LYU2-F1
#
_cell.length_a   1.000
_cell.length_b   1.000
_cell.length_c   1.000
_cell.angle_alpha   90.00
_cell.angle_beta   90.00
_cell.angle_gamma   90.00
#
_symmetry.space_group_name_H-M   'P 1'
#
loop_
_entity.id
_entity.type
_entity.pdbx_description
1 polymer ?
#
loop_
_entity_poly.entity_id
_entity_poly.type
_entity_poly.pdbx_seq_one_letter_code
_entity_poly.pdbx_strand_id
1 'polypeptide(L)'
;MVKKYLGDTIDIHAGGQDLTFPHHENEIAQSEALTGKPFAKYWMHNGYINIDNEKMSKSLGNFVLVHDIVKEQDPDVLRFFMLSVHYRPQLITQWIY
;
A
#
# COMPACT_ATOMS: atom_id res chain seq x y z
N MET A 1 -17.38 1.66 4.60
CA MET A 1 -17.29 2.93 3.81
C MET A 1 -17.52 2.68 2.33
N VAL A 2 -16.77 1.76 1.70
CA VAL A 2 -16.88 1.40 0.27
C VAL A 2 -18.33 1.21 -0.18
N LYS A 3 -19.09 0.31 0.47
CA LYS A 3 -20.49 0.03 0.13
C LYS A 3 -21.37 1.28 0.01
N LYS A 4 -21.22 2.24 0.95
CA LYS A 4 -22.04 3.46 1.01
C LYS A 4 -21.86 4.33 -0.23
N TYR A 5 -20.65 4.41 -0.77
CA TYR A 5 -20.29 5.37 -1.82
C TYR A 5 -20.13 4.73 -3.20
N LEU A 6 -19.76 3.44 -3.27
CA LEU A 6 -19.39 2.75 -4.51
C LEU A 6 -20.30 1.56 -4.83
N GLY A 7 -21.21 1.19 -3.93
CA GLY A 7 -22.14 0.08 -4.10
C GLY A 7 -21.63 -1.25 -3.55
N ASP A 8 -22.42 -2.30 -3.72
CA ASP A 8 -22.14 -3.63 -3.14
C ASP A 8 -20.94 -4.34 -3.78
N THR A 9 -20.67 -4.06 -5.05
CA THR A 9 -19.53 -4.59 -5.81
C THR A 9 -18.80 -3.45 -6.49
N ILE A 10 -17.48 -3.39 -6.32
CA ILE A 10 -16.61 -2.39 -6.94
C ILE A 10 -15.69 -3.03 -7.99
N ASP A 11 -15.16 -2.21 -8.89
CA ASP A 11 -14.23 -2.71 -9.90
C ASP A 11 -12.84 -2.98 -9.31
N ILE A 12 -12.25 -2.01 -8.60
CA ILE A 12 -10.88 -2.10 -8.07
C ILE A 12 -10.86 -1.78 -6.58
N HIS A 13 -10.30 -2.68 -5.78
CA HIS A 13 -9.91 -2.43 -4.40
C HIS A 13 -8.39 -2.54 -4.26
N ALA A 14 -7.75 -1.65 -3.49
CA ALA A 14 -6.30 -1.56 -3.45
C ALA A 14 -5.75 -1.28 -2.04
N GLY A 15 -4.49 -1.64 -1.81
CA GLY A 15 -3.79 -1.37 -0.56
C GLY A 15 -2.33 -1.86 -0.57
N GLY A 16 -1.62 -1.72 0.56
CA GLY A 16 -0.30 -2.33 0.73
C GLY A 16 -0.38 -3.87 0.74
N GLN A 17 0.69 -4.55 0.33
CA GLN A 17 0.75 -6.02 0.37
C GLN A 17 0.47 -6.61 1.77
N ASP A 18 0.82 -5.89 2.83
CA ASP A 18 0.49 -6.24 4.23
C ASP A 18 -1.01 -6.26 4.52
N LEU A 19 -1.81 -5.53 3.75
CA LEU A 19 -3.26 -5.49 3.94
C LEU A 19 -3.98 -6.68 3.31
N THR A 20 -3.31 -7.47 2.47
CA THR A 20 -3.90 -8.69 1.88
C THR A 20 -4.51 -9.58 2.97
N PHE A 21 -3.77 -9.80 4.05
CA PHE A 21 -4.23 -10.56 5.20
C PHE A 21 -3.75 -9.91 6.51
N PRO A 22 -4.60 -9.78 7.54
CA PRO A 22 -6.00 -10.23 7.58
C PRO A 22 -7.00 -9.18 7.05
N HIS A 23 -6.54 -7.98 6.71
CA HIS A 23 -7.43 -6.83 6.52
C HIS A 23 -8.41 -7.02 5.35
N HIS A 24 -7.91 -7.16 4.12
CA HIS A 24 -8.76 -7.31 2.93
C HIS A 24 -9.54 -8.63 2.94
N GLU A 25 -8.96 -9.71 3.47
CA GLU A 25 -9.68 -10.98 3.67
C GLU A 25 -10.92 -10.79 4.56
N ASN A 26 -10.78 -10.03 5.65
CA ASN A 26 -11.91 -9.70 6.53
C ASN A 26 -12.91 -8.77 5.84
N GLU A 27 -12.48 -7.83 5.00
CA GLU A 27 -13.39 -6.96 4.24
C GLU A 27 -14.22 -7.74 3.23
N ILE A 28 -13.61 -8.73 2.55
CA ILE A 28 -14.31 -9.69 1.68
C ILE A 28 -15.35 -10.43 2.53
N ALA A 29 -14.92 -11.09 3.61
CA ALA A 29 -15.82 -11.89 4.45
C ALA A 29 -17.02 -11.06 4.96
N GLN A 30 -16.79 -9.84 5.44
CA GLN A 30 -17.85 -8.96 5.93
C GLN A 30 -18.80 -8.50 4.83
N SER A 31 -18.26 -8.11 3.67
CA SER A 31 -19.05 -7.54 2.58
C SER A 31 -19.86 -8.60 1.85
N GLU A 32 -19.25 -9.75 1.57
CA GLU A 32 -19.88 -10.84 0.84
C GLU A 32 -20.90 -11.59 1.71
N ALA A 33 -20.64 -11.75 3.01
CA ALA A 33 -21.63 -12.33 3.94
C ALA A 33 -22.88 -11.44 4.09
N LEU A 34 -22.71 -10.11 4.05
CA LEU A 34 -23.82 -9.17 4.15
C LEU A 34 -24.62 -9.04 2.85
N THR A 35 -23.95 -9.07 1.69
CA THR A 35 -24.58 -8.72 0.41
C THR A 35 -24.88 -9.92 -0.49
N GLY A 36 -24.21 -11.06 -0.27
CA GLY A 36 -24.26 -12.23 -1.16
C GLY A 36 -23.64 -11.98 -2.53
N LYS A 37 -22.87 -10.90 -2.72
CA LYS A 37 -22.25 -10.50 -3.99
C LYS A 37 -20.73 -10.42 -3.83
N PRO A 38 -19.94 -10.63 -4.90
CA PRO A 38 -18.50 -10.38 -4.87
C PRO A 38 -18.20 -8.94 -4.45
N PHE A 39 -17.25 -8.73 -3.54
CA PHE A 39 -16.93 -7.38 -3.06
C PHE A 39 -16.19 -6.54 -4.10
N ALA A 40 -15.15 -7.09 -4.72
CA ALA A 40 -14.35 -6.40 -5.73
C ALA A 40 -13.95 -7.35 -6.88
N LYS A 41 -13.89 -6.85 -8.11
CA LYS A 41 -13.48 -7.64 -9.29
C LYS A 41 -11.96 -7.78 -9.39
N TYR A 42 -11.23 -6.73 -9.02
CA TYR A 42 -9.78 -6.67 -9.09
C TYR A 42 -9.19 -6.16 -7.78
N TRP A 43 -8.14 -6.83 -7.33
CA TRP A 43 -7.36 -6.47 -6.14
C TRP A 43 -5.97 -6.04 -6.55
N MET A 44 -5.55 -4.86 -6.10
CA MET A 44 -4.23 -4.29 -6.42
C MET A 44 -3.43 -4.03 -5.15
N HIS A 45 -2.30 -4.73 -5.01
CA HIS A 45 -1.43 -4.60 -3.86
C HIS A 45 -0.04 -4.09 -4.25
N ASN A 46 0.41 -3.01 -3.63
CA ASN A 46 1.78 -2.51 -3.82
C ASN A 46 2.78 -3.26 -2.93
N GLY A 47 3.99 -3.44 -3.44
CA GLY A 47 5.10 -4.05 -2.72
C GLY A 47 5.58 -3.20 -1.55
N TYR A 48 6.38 -3.81 -0.66
CA TYR A 48 7.02 -3.13 0.45
C TYR A 48 8.09 -2.14 -0.01
N ILE A 49 8.37 -1.16 0.84
CA ILE A 49 9.56 -0.31 0.75
C ILE A 49 10.57 -0.82 1.78
N ASN A 50 11.77 -1.14 1.32
CA ASN A 50 12.88 -1.56 2.17
C ASN A 50 13.96 -0.48 2.22
N ILE A 51 14.53 -0.25 3.40
CA ILE A 51 15.75 0.54 3.60
C ILE A 51 16.86 -0.45 3.93
N ASP A 52 17.98 -0.38 3.21
CA ASP A 52 19.16 -1.24 3.44
C ASP A 52 18.84 -2.75 3.45
N ASN A 53 17.94 -3.18 2.55
CA ASN A 53 17.38 -4.53 2.46
C ASN A 53 16.56 -4.99 3.69
N GLU A 54 16.29 -4.12 4.65
CA GLU A 54 15.39 -4.38 5.76
C GLU A 54 14.03 -3.74 5.53
N LYS A 55 12.97 -4.44 5.97
CA LYS A 55 11.61 -3.90 5.93
C LYS A 55 11.55 -2.65 6.81
N MET A 56 11.03 -1.56 6.26
CA MET A 56 10.76 -0.36 7.04
C MET A 56 9.70 -0.65 8.11
N SER A 57 9.99 -0.39 9.38
CA SER A 57 9.03 -0.54 10.47
C SER A 57 9.32 0.38 11.65
N LYS A 58 8.26 0.82 12.34
CA LYS A 58 8.41 1.61 13.58
C LYS A 58 9.15 0.84 14.67
N SER A 59 8.96 -0.47 14.74
CA SER A 59 9.59 -1.33 15.75
C SER A 59 11.10 -1.45 15.58
N LEU A 60 11.61 -1.43 14.35
CA LEU A 60 13.04 -1.47 14.06
C LEU A 60 13.69 -0.08 14.16
N GLY A 61 12.90 0.99 14.30
CA GLY A 61 13.39 2.37 14.30
C GLY A 61 13.92 2.85 12.95
N ASN A 62 13.85 2.02 11.90
CA ASN A 62 14.36 2.30 10.56
C ASN A 62 13.28 2.93 9.64
N PHE A 63 12.31 3.64 10.21
CA PHE A 63 11.28 4.31 9.42
C PHE A 63 11.61 5.78 9.24
N VAL A 64 11.35 6.28 8.02
CA VAL A 64 11.56 7.68 7.67
C VAL A 64 10.21 8.29 7.34
N LEU A 65 9.95 9.49 7.85
CA LEU A 65 8.73 10.23 7.51
C LEU A 65 8.94 10.97 6.20
N VAL A 66 7.96 10.89 5.31
CA VAL A 66 7.95 11.66 4.06
C VAL A 66 8.14 13.16 4.34
N HIS A 67 7.56 13.66 5.44
CA HIS A 67 7.71 15.05 5.89
C HIS A 67 9.17 15.46 6.14
N ASP A 68 10.02 14.53 6.59
CA ASP A 68 11.43 14.82 6.85
C ASP A 68 12.24 14.70 5.57
N ILE A 69 11.95 13.71 4.71
CA ILE A 69 12.63 13.54 3.40
C ILE A 69 12.49 14.80 2.55
N VAL A 70 11.28 15.37 2.48
CA VAL A 70 11.01 16.53 1.60
C VAL A 70 11.62 17.85 2.11
N LYS A 71 12.21 17.87 3.32
CA LYS A 71 13.02 19.02 3.78
C LYS A 71 14.41 19.03 3.15
N GLU A 72 14.89 17.86 2.73
CA GLU A 72 16.25 17.67 2.22
C GLU A 72 16.27 17.36 0.72
N GLN A 73 15.21 16.75 0.21
CA GLN A 73 15.08 16.34 -1.19
C GLN A 73 13.85 16.96 -1.85
N ASP A 74 13.96 17.24 -3.15
CA ASP A 74 12.82 17.69 -3.95
C ASP A 74 11.73 16.59 -3.98
N PRO A 75 10.45 16.91 -3.63
CA PRO A 75 9.35 15.96 -3.69
C PRO A 75 9.18 15.27 -5.05
N ASP A 76 9.49 15.95 -6.16
CA ASP A 76 9.38 15.39 -7.49
C ASP A 76 10.49 14.36 -7.77
N VAL A 77 11.67 14.53 -7.18
CA VAL A 77 12.76 13.53 -7.22
C VAL A 77 12.35 12.28 -6.43
N LEU A 78 11.79 12.46 -5.22
CA LEU A 78 11.27 11.36 -4.42
C LEU A 78 10.14 10.61 -5.17
N ARG A 79 9.23 11.34 -5.81
CA ARG A 79 8.16 10.77 -6.63
C ARG A 79 8.70 10.01 -7.83
N PHE A 80 9.65 10.59 -8.56
CA PHE A 80 10.30 9.94 -9.70
C PHE A 80 10.96 8.63 -9.26
N PHE A 81 11.69 8.65 -8.15
CA PHE A 81 12.30 7.46 -7.58
C PHE A 81 11.26 6.37 -7.26
N MET A 82 10.18 6.70 -6.55
CA MET A 82 9.12 5.72 -6.26
C MET A 82 8.48 5.12 -7.52
N LEU A 83 8.34 5.90 -8.59
CA LEU A 83 7.73 5.48 -9.86
C LEU A 83 8.71 4.78 -10.82
N SER A 84 10.01 4.80 -10.52
CA SER A 84 11.06 4.17 -11.34
C SER A 84 11.02 2.63 -11.32
N VAL A 85 10.33 2.05 -10.35
CA VAL A 85 10.16 0.60 -10.19
C VAL A 85 8.68 0.25 -10.35
N HIS A 86 8.40 -0.93 -10.92
CA HIS A 86 7.04 -1.43 -11.00
C HIS A 86 6.42 -1.53 -9.59
N TYR A 87 5.15 -1.16 -9.41
CA TYR A 87 4.52 -1.02 -8.08
C TYR A 87 4.39 -2.31 -7.25
N ARG A 88 4.55 -3.48 -7.88
CA ARG A 88 4.35 -4.83 -7.27
C ARG A 88 5.59 -5.39 -6.57
N PRO A 89 6.79 -5.40 -7.20
CA PRO A 89 8.00 -5.76 -6.49
C PRO A 89 8.31 -4.76 -5.37
N GLN A 90 9.17 -5.20 -4.46
CA GLN A 90 9.65 -4.35 -3.38
C GLN A 90 10.53 -3.23 -3.95
N LEU A 91 10.34 -2.01 -3.46
CA LEU A 91 11.22 -0.89 -3.74
C LEU A 91 12.37 -0.92 -2.73
N ILE A 92 13.59 -1.17 -3.21
CA ILE A 92 14.80 -1.15 -2.38
C ILE A 92 15.39 0.25 -2.43
N THR A 93 15.58 0.85 -1.27
CA THR A 93 16.15 2.19 -1.10
C THR A 93 17.44 2.07 -0.28
N GLN A 94 18.53 2.68 -0.77
CA GLN A 94 19.84 2.71 -0.10
C GLN A 94 20.31 4.14 0.21
N TRP A 95 19.54 5.15 -0.22
CA TRP A 95 19.99 6.53 -0.40
C TRP A 95 19.19 7.57 0.40
N ILE A 96 18.40 7.14 1.40
CA ILE A 96 17.60 8.06 2.23
C ILE A 96 18.39 8.54 3.46
N TYR A 97 19.70 8.74 3.30
CA TYR A 97 20.63 9.34 4.27
C TYR A 97 21.56 10.32 3.56
#